data_AF-A7GWA9-F1
#
_entry.id   AF-A7GWA9-F1
#
_cell.length_a   1.000
_cell.length_b   1.000
_cell.length_c   1.000
_cell.angle_alpha   90.00
_cell.angle_beta   90.00
_cell.angle_gamma   90.00
#
_symmetry.space_group_name_H-M   'P 1'
#
loop_
_entity.id
_entity.type
_entity.pdbx_description
1 polymer ?
#
loop_
_entity_poly.entity_id
_entity_poly.type
_entity_poly.pdbx_seq_one_letter_code
_entity_poly.pdbx_strand_id
1 'polypeptide(L)'
;MNQYLSELYAYTFPIHQGFMHVLLLLCVIYLFLTQFGIDTKNYVLRIRYFLPIYHMLLSFMILTGLILAAAYNYELSFKAVKMIVVIVALIAISAVGFKKLKFYARAKQLAKFRRFALFQSLAEILLIIIAGY
;
A
#
# COMPACT_ATOMS: atom_id res chain seq x y z
N MET A 1 4.32 9.91 25.99
CA MET A 1 3.59 10.74 25.00
C MET A 1 3.87 12.20 25.30
N ASN A 2 4.22 12.99 24.30
CA ASN A 2 4.48 14.41 24.43
C ASN A 2 3.16 15.16 24.71
N GLN A 3 3.07 15.84 25.85
CA GLN A 3 1.82 16.50 26.29
C GLN A 3 1.39 17.62 25.32
N TYR A 4 2.34 18.33 24.72
CA TYR A 4 2.08 19.41 23.76
C TYR A 4 1.54 18.93 22.41
N LEU A 5 1.64 17.62 22.12
CA LEU A 5 1.18 17.00 20.88
C LEU A 5 -0.01 16.06 21.10
N SER A 6 -0.59 16.03 22.30
CA SER A 6 -1.70 15.13 22.65
C SER A 6 -2.95 15.36 21.80
N GLU A 7 -3.32 16.62 21.55
CA GLU A 7 -4.44 16.96 20.66
C GLU A 7 -4.15 16.55 19.21
N LEU A 8 -2.95 16.87 18.70
CA LEU A 8 -2.55 16.50 17.34
C LEU A 8 -2.58 14.98 17.14
N TYR A 9 -2.15 14.21 18.15
CA TYR A 9 -2.27 12.76 18.17
C TYR A 9 -3.73 12.30 18.09
N ALA A 10 -4.61 12.88 18.93
CA ALA A 10 -6.03 12.53 18.97
C ALA A 10 -6.74 12.76 17.63
N TYR A 11 -6.36 13.80 16.88
CA TYR A 11 -6.87 14.04 15.53
C TYR A 11 -6.22 13.14 14.47
N THR A 12 -4.90 12.95 14.54
CA THR A 12 -4.15 12.22 13.49
C THR A 12 -4.38 10.72 13.56
N PHE A 13 -4.52 10.15 14.76
CA PHE A 13 -4.65 8.70 14.95
C PHE A 13 -5.85 8.09 14.19
N PRO A 14 -7.09 8.59 14.32
CA PRO A 14 -8.23 8.06 13.57
C PRO A 14 -8.07 8.28 12.05
N ILE A 15 -7.43 9.37 11.62
CA ILE A 15 -7.13 9.62 10.20
C ILE A 15 -6.15 8.57 9.67
N HIS A 16 -5.08 8.26 10.42
CA HIS A 16 -4.10 7.24 10.07
C HIS A 16 -4.75 5.85 9.96
N GLN A 17 -5.61 5.49 10.91
CA GLN A 17 -6.40 4.25 10.84
C GLN A 17 -7.34 4.26 9.62
N GLY A 18 -8.01 5.38 9.35
CA GLY A 18 -8.83 5.55 8.16
C GLY A 18 -8.05 5.29 6.87
N PHE A 19 -6.86 5.88 6.73
CA PHE A 19 -5.99 5.63 5.58
C PHE A 19 -5.54 4.18 5.46
N MET A 20 -5.30 3.46 6.57
CA MET A 20 -5.03 2.02 6.54
C MET A 20 -6.19 1.23 5.94
N HIS A 21 -7.43 1.52 6.35
CA HIS A 21 -8.62 0.86 5.81
C HIS A 21 -8.82 1.16 4.32
N VAL A 22 -8.60 2.41 3.91
CA VAL A 22 -8.68 2.78 2.49
C VAL A 22 -7.56 2.12 1.69
N LEU A 23 -6.34 2.02 2.24
CA LEU A 23 -5.23 1.32 1.58
C LEU A 23 -5.55 -0.17 1.37
N LEU A 24 -6.13 -0.82 2.38
CA LEU A 24 -6.61 -2.20 2.28
C LEU A 24 -7.66 -2.35 1.17
N LEU A 25 -8.63 -1.44 1.11
CA LEU A 25 -9.64 -1.40 0.05
C LEU A 25 -9.00 -1.22 -1.33
N LEU A 26 -7.99 -0.36 -1.46
CA LEU A 26 -7.26 -0.17 -2.71
C LEU A 26 -6.52 -1.44 -3.13
N CYS A 27 -5.93 -2.21 -2.21
CA CYS A 27 -5.34 -3.51 -2.55
C CYS A 27 -6.40 -4.51 -3.06
N VAL A 28 -7.59 -4.52 -2.48
CA VAL A 28 -8.72 -5.34 -2.98
C VAL A 28 -9.13 -4.89 -4.37
N ILE A 29 -9.30 -3.57 -4.60
CA ILE A 29 -9.61 -3.04 -5.94
C ILE A 29 -8.51 -3.39 -6.95
N TYR A 30 -7.24 -3.29 -6.56
CA TYR A 30 -6.10 -3.68 -7.40
C TYR A 30 -6.15 -5.15 -7.77
N LEU A 31 -6.50 -6.02 -6.83
CA LEU A 31 -6.70 -7.45 -7.10
C LEU A 31 -7.79 -7.64 -8.17
N PHE A 32 -8.95 -7.00 -8.03
CA PHE A 32 -9.99 -7.04 -9.07
C PHE A 32 -9.50 -6.51 -10.42
N LEU A 33 -8.82 -5.36 -10.44
CA LEU A 33 -8.27 -4.76 -11.65
C LEU A 33 -7.21 -5.62 -12.34
N THR A 34 -6.50 -6.47 -11.60
CA THR A 34 -5.51 -7.38 -12.18
C THR A 34 -6.12 -8.69 -12.64
N GLN A 35 -7.12 -9.24 -11.94
CA GLN A 35 -7.66 -10.57 -12.29
C GLN A 35 -8.66 -10.55 -13.45
N PHE A 36 -9.48 -9.50 -13.61
CA PHE A 36 -10.59 -9.52 -14.56
C PHE A 36 -10.34 -8.71 -15.83
N GLY A 37 -10.37 -9.29 -17.02
CA GLY A 37 -10.34 -8.52 -18.28
C GLY A 37 -9.58 -9.20 -19.41
N ILE A 38 -9.65 -8.61 -20.60
CA ILE A 38 -9.04 -9.12 -21.83
C ILE A 38 -7.61 -8.61 -21.97
N ASP A 39 -6.68 -9.49 -22.36
CA ASP A 39 -5.24 -9.22 -22.55
C ASP A 39 -4.97 -8.20 -23.68
N THR A 40 -5.22 -6.92 -23.38
CA THR A 40 -5.20 -5.80 -24.31
C THR A 40 -4.38 -4.63 -23.76
N LYS A 41 -4.15 -3.61 -24.59
CA LYS A 41 -3.56 -2.34 -24.13
C LYS A 41 -4.37 -1.72 -22.99
N ASN A 42 -5.70 -1.79 -23.04
CA ASN A 42 -6.60 -1.22 -22.04
C ASN A 42 -6.45 -1.91 -20.67
N TYR A 43 -6.22 -3.23 -20.66
CA TYR A 43 -5.89 -3.97 -19.44
C TYR A 43 -4.62 -3.41 -18.76
N VAL A 44 -3.60 -3.08 -19.53
CA VAL A 44 -2.36 -2.53 -18.97
C VAL A 44 -2.57 -1.09 -18.48
N LEU A 45 -3.30 -0.27 -19.24
CA LEU A 45 -3.51 1.14 -18.91
C LEU A 45 -4.30 1.33 -17.61
N ARG A 46 -5.40 0.60 -17.40
CA ARG A 46 -6.18 0.73 -16.17
C ARG A 46 -5.36 0.42 -14.91
N ILE A 47 -4.45 -0.56 -14.97
CA ILE A 47 -3.57 -0.93 -13.84
C ILE A 47 -2.56 0.20 -13.60
N ARG A 48 -2.03 0.79 -14.68
CA ARG A 48 -1.10 1.93 -14.58
C ARG A 48 -1.76 3.19 -14.01
N TYR A 49 -2.99 3.48 -14.41
CA TYR A 49 -3.73 4.65 -13.92
C TYR A 49 -4.20 4.50 -12.48
N PHE A 50 -4.31 3.28 -11.98
CA PHE A 50 -4.62 3.02 -10.57
C PHE A 50 -3.43 3.29 -9.64
N LEU A 51 -2.19 2.98 -10.07
CA LEU A 51 -0.99 3.07 -9.24
C LEU A 51 -0.78 4.45 -8.56
N PRO A 52 -0.97 5.61 -9.22
CA PRO A 52 -0.85 6.91 -8.59
C PRO A 52 -1.72 7.08 -7.34
N ILE A 53 -2.97 6.60 -7.36
CA ILE A 53 -3.89 6.71 -6.22
C ILE A 53 -3.38 5.87 -5.04
N TYR A 54 -2.91 4.65 -5.32
CA TYR A 54 -2.28 3.80 -4.31
C TYR A 54 -1.04 4.44 -3.69
N HIS A 55 -0.18 5.07 -4.49
CA HIS A 55 1.06 5.70 -3.98
C HIS A 55 0.77 6.99 -3.22
N MET A 56 -0.26 7.74 -3.62
CA MET A 56 -0.74 8.91 -2.88
C MET A 56 -1.19 8.52 -1.46
N LEU A 57 -1.99 7.45 -1.34
CA LEU A 57 -2.43 6.93 -0.04
C LEU A 57 -1.26 6.42 0.80
N LEU A 58 -0.29 5.75 0.17
CA LEU A 58 0.93 5.30 0.84
C LEU A 58 1.75 6.49 1.39
N SER A 59 1.82 7.61 0.65
CA SER A 59 2.46 8.83 1.12
C SER A 59 1.73 9.46 2.31
N PHE A 60 0.38 9.49 2.29
CA PHE A 60 -0.40 9.96 3.44
C PHE A 60 -0.22 9.07 4.67
N MET A 61 -0.10 7.76 4.48
CA MET A 61 0.22 6.80 5.53
C MET A 61 1.58 7.09 6.18
N ILE A 62 2.61 7.36 5.38
CA ILE A 62 3.93 7.75 5.89
C ILE A 62 3.83 9.07 6.67
N LEU A 63 3.19 10.09 6.09
CA LEU A 63 3.06 11.41 6.70
C LEU A 63 2.36 11.34 8.06
N THR A 64 1.19 10.72 8.11
CA THR A 64 0.43 10.56 9.35
C THR A 64 1.16 9.69 10.36
N GLY A 65 1.87 8.64 9.91
CA GLY A 65 2.73 7.83 10.77
C GLY A 65 3.88 8.62 11.40
N LEU A 66 4.51 9.53 10.65
CA LEU A 66 5.56 10.41 11.16
C LEU A 66 5.03 11.42 12.19
N ILE A 67 3.83 11.97 11.97
CA ILE A 67 3.17 12.86 12.94
C ILE A 67 2.88 12.10 14.25
N LEU A 68 2.37 10.86 14.16
CA LEU A 68 2.15 10.02 15.34
C LEU A 68 3.45 9.65 16.04
N ALA A 69 4.52 9.37 15.29
CA ALA A 69 5.84 9.10 15.86
C ALA A 69 6.37 10.31 16.64
N ALA A 70 6.19 11.53 16.11
CA ALA A 70 6.58 12.76 16.81
C ALA A 70 5.84 12.94 18.15
N ALA A 71 4.55 12.58 18.22
CA ALA A 71 3.79 12.60 19.48
C ALA A 71 4.36 11.62 20.54
N TYR A 72 5.09 10.59 20.12
CA TYR A 72 5.84 9.68 20.97
C TYR A 72 7.35 9.99 21.03
N ASN A 73 7.78 11.20 20.66
CA ASN A 73 9.19 11.59 20.61
C ASN A 73 10.07 10.62 19.80
N TYR A 74 9.50 10.00 18.76
CA TYR A 74 10.14 9.00 17.90
C TYR A 74 10.61 7.73 18.62
N GLU A 75 10.04 7.41 19.78
CA GLU A 75 10.29 6.13 20.44
C GLU A 75 9.86 4.96 19.56
N LEU A 76 10.82 4.10 19.20
CA LEU A 76 10.60 2.95 18.34
C LEU A 76 10.05 1.76 19.15
N SER A 77 8.75 1.78 19.41
CA SER A 77 8.06 0.59 19.90
C SER A 77 8.07 -0.54 18.87
N PHE A 78 7.92 -1.79 19.31
CA PHE A 78 7.80 -2.94 18.40
C PHE A 78 6.68 -2.75 17.36
N LYS A 79 5.55 -2.12 17.75
CA LYS A 79 4.45 -1.78 16.83
C LYS A 79 4.89 -0.76 15.78
N ALA A 80 5.61 0.28 16.16
CA ALA A 80 6.13 1.29 15.22
C ALA A 80 7.12 0.67 14.23
N VAL A 81 8.05 -0.16 14.71
CA VAL A 81 9.00 -0.88 13.86
C VAL A 81 8.28 -1.80 12.87
N LYS A 82 7.29 -2.58 13.34
CA LYS A 82 6.44 -3.44 12.49
C LYS A 82 5.80 -2.64 11.34
N MET A 83 5.21 -1.48 11.63
CA MET A 83 4.57 -0.63 10.62
C MET A 83 5.58 -0.08 9.60
N ILE A 84 6.78 0.35 10.05
CA ILE A 84 7.84 0.83 9.16
C ILE A 84 8.33 -0.29 8.23
N VAL A 85 8.55 -1.49 8.75
CA VAL A 85 8.96 -2.64 7.93
C VAL A 85 7.90 -2.96 6.88
N VAL A 86 6.62 -2.95 7.26
CA VAL A 86 5.52 -3.21 6.32
C VAL A 86 5.43 -2.11 5.26
N ILE A 87 5.56 -0.83 5.61
CA ILE A 87 5.46 0.24 4.61
C ILE A 87 6.58 0.15 3.58
N VAL A 88 7.81 -0.16 4.01
CA VAL A 88 8.95 -0.40 3.11
C VAL A 88 8.69 -1.60 2.21
N ALA A 89 8.14 -2.69 2.75
CA ALA A 89 7.77 -3.87 1.97
C ALA A 89 6.70 -3.54 0.91
N LEU A 90 5.65 -2.80 1.26
CA LEU A 90 4.61 -2.38 0.33
C LEU A 90 5.15 -1.53 -0.82
N ILE A 91 6.07 -0.61 -0.54
CA ILE A 91 6.76 0.19 -1.57
C ILE A 91 7.56 -0.72 -2.52
N ALA A 92 8.35 -1.63 -1.96
CA ALA A 92 9.19 -2.54 -2.74
C ALA A 92 8.35 -3.46 -3.63
N ILE A 93 7.30 -4.07 -3.06
CA ILE A 93 6.38 -4.96 -3.78
C ILE A 93 5.69 -4.21 -4.93
N SER A 94 5.18 -3.00 -4.66
CA SER A 94 4.57 -2.14 -5.68
C SER A 94 5.53 -1.83 -6.85
N ALA A 95 6.78 -1.47 -6.53
CA ALA A 95 7.80 -1.19 -7.55
C ALA A 95 8.13 -2.42 -8.41
N VAL A 96 8.23 -3.61 -7.78
CA VAL A 96 8.41 -4.88 -8.49
C VAL A 96 7.20 -5.17 -9.37
N GLY A 97 5.99 -4.96 -8.86
CA GLY A 97 4.73 -5.14 -9.58
C GLY A 97 4.66 -4.32 -10.85
N PHE A 98 5.01 -3.04 -10.76
CA PHE A 98 5.06 -2.16 -11.92
C PHE A 98 6.11 -2.58 -12.95
N LYS A 99 7.30 -3.01 -12.49
CA LYS A 99 8.36 -3.54 -13.38
C LYS A 99 7.87 -4.80 -14.11
N LYS A 100 7.26 -5.74 -13.40
CA LYS A 100 6.71 -6.98 -13.97
C LYS A 100 5.57 -6.71 -14.93
N LEU A 101 4.66 -5.78 -14.64
CA LEU A 101 3.61 -5.36 -15.56
C LEU A 101 4.20 -4.90 -16.89
N LYS A 102 5.20 -4.01 -16.87
CA LYS A 102 5.87 -3.54 -18.09
C LYS A 102 6.54 -4.68 -18.86
N PHE A 103 7.22 -5.58 -18.16
CA PHE A 103 7.90 -6.73 -18.75
C PHE A 103 6.91 -7.67 -19.47
N TYR A 104 5.87 -8.13 -18.78
CA TYR A 104 4.89 -9.07 -19.34
C TYR A 104 4.01 -8.44 -20.42
N ALA A 105 3.75 -7.12 -20.34
CA ALA A 105 3.07 -6.40 -21.41
C ALA A 105 3.89 -6.39 -22.71
N ARG A 106 5.22 -6.15 -22.62
CA ARG A 106 6.12 -6.21 -23.79
C ARG A 106 6.24 -7.62 -24.35
N ALA A 107 6.32 -8.62 -23.47
CA ALA A 107 6.41 -10.02 -23.84
C ALA A 107 5.09 -10.65 -24.30
N LYS A 108 3.97 -9.90 -24.31
CA LYS A 108 2.61 -10.40 -24.60
C LYS A 108 2.19 -11.60 -23.73
N GLN A 109 2.66 -11.65 -22.48
CA GLN A 109 2.44 -12.75 -21.52
C GLN A 109 1.63 -12.27 -20.30
N LEU A 110 0.55 -11.52 -20.53
CA LEU A 110 -0.27 -10.92 -19.48
C LEU A 110 -0.95 -11.97 -18.57
N ALA A 111 -1.22 -13.17 -19.07
CA ALA A 111 -1.67 -14.29 -18.24
C ALA A 111 -0.68 -14.67 -17.12
N LYS A 112 0.64 -14.58 -17.38
CA LYS A 112 1.65 -14.81 -16.34
C LYS A 112 1.68 -13.67 -15.32
N PHE A 113 1.46 -12.43 -15.79
CA PHE A 113 1.32 -11.28 -14.90
C PHE A 113 0.11 -11.43 -13.98
N ARG A 114 -1.06 -11.90 -14.46
CA ARG A 114 -2.25 -12.12 -13.61
C ARG A 114 -1.96 -13.01 -12.41
N ARG A 115 -1.30 -14.16 -12.67
CA ARG A 115 -0.91 -15.10 -11.60
C ARG A 115 0.04 -14.45 -10.60
N PHE A 116 1.04 -13.74 -11.08
CA PHE A 116 1.97 -13.00 -10.22
C PHE A 116 1.23 -11.92 -9.40
N ALA A 117 0.36 -11.13 -10.03
CA ALA A 117 -0.38 -10.04 -9.39
C ALA A 117 -1.41 -10.55 -8.36
N LEU A 118 -1.94 -11.76 -8.53
CA LEU A 118 -2.77 -12.43 -7.53
C LEU A 118 -1.98 -12.61 -6.23
N PHE A 119 -0.84 -13.29 -6.29
CA PHE A 119 0.00 -13.51 -5.10
C PHE A 119 0.54 -12.20 -4.53
N GLN A 120 0.88 -11.23 -5.39
CA GLN A 120 1.31 -9.92 -4.96
C GLN A 120 0.23 -9.21 -4.13
N SER A 121 -1.00 -9.14 -4.65
CA SER A 121 -2.11 -8.45 -3.98
C SER A 121 -2.50 -9.14 -2.68
N LEU A 122 -2.48 -10.48 -2.65
CA LEU A 122 -2.71 -11.24 -1.42
C LEU A 122 -1.63 -10.98 -0.37
N ALA A 123 -0.36 -10.90 -0.78
CA ALA A 123 0.74 -10.55 0.12
C ALA A 123 0.59 -9.11 0.67
N GLU A 124 0.23 -8.14 -0.16
CA GLU A 124 -0.02 -6.76 0.28
C GLU A 124 -1.17 -6.68 1.30
N ILE A 125 -2.29 -7.37 1.04
CA ILE A 125 -3.43 -7.47 1.96
C ILE A 125 -3.00 -8.06 3.30
N LEU A 126 -2.28 -9.18 3.28
CA LEU A 126 -1.79 -9.84 4.49
C LEU A 126 -0.85 -8.93 5.28
N LEU A 127 0.07 -8.24 4.61
CA LEU A 127 0.99 -7.30 5.24
C LEU A 127 0.25 -6.15 5.95
N ILE A 128 -0.78 -5.58 5.31
CA ILE A 128 -1.59 -4.50 5.89
C ILE A 128 -2.35 -5.00 7.12
N ILE A 129 -2.93 -6.20 7.07
CA ILE A 129 -3.62 -6.80 8.21
C ILE A 129 -2.64 -7.04 9.36
N ILE A 130 -1.47 -7.61 9.09
CA ILE A 130 -0.42 -7.85 10.10
C ILE A 130 0.10 -6.53 10.70
N ALA A 131 0.15 -5.45 9.93
CA ALA A 131 0.58 -4.14 10.44
C ALA A 131 -0.48 -3.47 11.31
N GLY A 132 -1.74 -3.47 10.84
CA GLY A 132 -2.84 -2.72 11.44
C GLY A 132 -3.54 -3.39 12.62
N TYR A 133 -3.40 -4.72 12.75
CA TYR A 133 -3.95 -5.52 13.84
C TYR A 133 -2.82 -6.23 14.63
#